data_AF-A0A3L7TFF0-F1
#
_entry.id   AF-A0A3L7TFF0-F1
#
_cell.length_a   1.000
_cell.length_b   1.000
_cell.length_c   1.000
_cell.angle_alpha   90.00
_cell.angle_beta   90.00
_cell.angle_gamma   90.00
#
_symmetry.space_group_name_H-M   'P 1'
#
loop_
_entity.id
_entity.type
_entity.pdbx_description
1 polymer ?
#
loop_
_entity_poly.entity_id
_entity_poly.type
_entity_poly.pdbx_seq_one_letter_code
_entity_poly.pdbx_strand_id
1 'polypeptide(L)'
;MKPLHIAFDIALLATLATVGLGTLGWWRDQEDSQLRMIATAAAVQTIQTHVSMESTLGGAQLNSDGFPSSIDPRWFEGGTPLNRLAPEGAPWVELAARDEVDRVHPKQMSFSGGRHAMFWYNPTKGVVRARVPEQASDLRMKETYSAANGITTDAD
;
A
#
# COMPACT_ATOMS: atom_id res chain seq x y z
N MET A 1 0.10 11.82 57.99
CA MET A 1 0.95 11.92 56.79
C MET A 1 1.04 10.64 55.96
N LYS A 2 0.85 9.44 56.54
CA LYS A 2 0.81 8.15 55.80
C LYS A 2 -0.16 8.04 54.59
N PRO A 3 -1.39 8.58 54.60
CA PRO A 3 -2.30 8.40 53.46
C PRO A 3 -1.88 9.17 52.20
N LEU A 4 -1.08 10.24 52.35
CA LEU A 4 -0.62 11.06 51.22
C LEU A 4 0.46 10.36 50.39
N HIS A 5 1.37 9.63 51.03
CA HIS A 5 2.40 8.85 50.34
C HIS A 5 1.78 7.68 49.55
N ILE A 6 0.78 7.00 50.12
CA ILE A 6 0.07 5.91 49.43
C ILE A 6 -0.64 6.42 48.17
N ALA A 7 -1.30 7.59 48.24
CA ALA A 7 -1.95 8.18 47.07
C ALA A 7 -0.94 8.57 45.98
N PHE A 8 0.23 9.08 46.37
CA PHE A 8 1.29 9.45 45.45
C PHE A 8 1.93 8.23 44.77
N ASP A 9 2.19 7.16 45.53
CA ASP A 9 2.74 5.92 45.01
C ASP A 9 1.78 5.23 44.02
N ILE A 10 0.47 5.24 44.30
CA ILE A 10 -0.56 4.73 43.38
C ILE A 10 -0.58 5.55 42.09
N ALA A 11 -0.54 6.88 42.19
CA ALA A 11 -0.53 7.75 41.01
C ALA A 11 0.73 7.56 40.15
N LEU A 12 1.89 7.39 40.79
CA LEU A 12 3.15 7.13 40.11
C LEU A 12 3.13 5.77 39.39
N LEU A 13 2.66 4.72 40.05
CA LEU A 13 2.53 3.38 39.46
C LEU A 13 1.54 3.36 38.29
N ALA A 14 0.40 4.05 38.41
CA ALA A 14 -0.57 4.16 37.32
C ALA A 14 0.02 4.89 36.10
N THR A 15 0.82 5.93 36.33
CA THR A 15 1.49 6.68 35.26
C THR A 15 2.52 5.80 34.56
N LEU A 16 3.36 5.09 35.31
CA LEU A 16 4.36 4.18 34.77
C LEU A 16 3.72 3.02 33.98
N ALA A 17 2.59 2.48 34.46
CA ALA A 17 1.84 1.45 33.75
C ALA A 17 1.28 1.99 32.42
N THR A 18 0.74 3.21 32.41
CA THR A 18 0.18 3.82 31.19
C THR A 18 1.27 4.09 30.16
N VAL A 19 2.42 4.63 30.59
CA VAL A 19 3.58 4.87 29.71
C VAL A 19 4.11 3.53 29.18
N GLY A 20 4.25 2.52 30.03
CA GLY A 20 4.73 1.19 29.63
C GLY A 20 3.80 0.48 28.63
N LEU A 21 2.49 0.58 28.82
CA LEU A 21 1.52 0.04 27.86
C LEU A 21 1.55 0.82 26.54
N GLY A 22 1.69 2.14 26.58
CA GLY A 22 1.80 2.99 25.40
C GLY A 22 3.05 2.69 24.56
N THR A 23 4.21 2.53 25.19
CA THR A 23 5.47 2.22 24.49
C THR A 23 5.44 0.84 23.84
N LEU A 24 4.89 -0.17 24.53
CA LEU A 24 4.70 -1.52 23.96
C LEU A 24 3.74 -1.53 22.77
N GLY A 25 2.64 -0.77 22.84
CA GLY A 25 1.70 -0.63 21.73
C GLY A 25 2.34 0.01 20.51
N TRP A 26 3.12 1.08 20.72
CA TRP A 26 3.82 1.78 19.64
C TRP A 26 4.87 0.90 18.94
N TRP A 27 5.59 0.06 19.68
CA TRP A 27 6.56 -0.88 19.09
C TRP A 27 5.88 -1.91 18.18
N ARG A 28 4.76 -2.49 18.62
CA ARG A 28 4.00 -3.45 17.82
C ARG A 28 3.43 -2.82 16.53
N ASP A 29 2.91 -1.60 16.63
CA ASP A 29 2.34 -0.92 15.46
C ASP A 29 3.40 -0.59 14.39
N GLN A 30 4.66 -0.35 14.80
CA GLN A 30 5.76 -0.19 13.85
C GLN A 30 6.07 -1.47 13.08
N GLU A 31 6.16 -2.62 13.77
CA GLU A 31 6.39 -3.92 13.14
C GLU A 31 5.27 -4.26 12.14
N ASP A 32 4.01 -4.08 12.56
CA ASP A 32 2.86 -4.33 11.69
C ASP A 32 2.88 -3.42 10.44
N SER A 33 3.27 -2.17 10.60
CA SER A 33 3.38 -1.22 9.48
C SER A 33 4.44 -1.63 8.47
N GLN A 34 5.60 -2.12 8.93
CA GLN A 34 6.64 -2.63 8.05
C GLN A 34 6.18 -3.89 7.32
N LEU A 35 5.51 -4.83 8.00
CA LEU A 35 4.98 -6.04 7.37
C LEU A 35 3.92 -5.72 6.32
N ARG A 36 3.02 -4.78 6.59
CA ARG A 36 2.02 -4.30 5.60
C ARG A 36 2.70 -3.69 4.37
N MET A 37 3.78 -2.93 4.57
CA MET A 37 4.54 -2.34 3.48
C MET A 37 5.21 -3.42 2.61
N ILE A 38 5.94 -4.34 3.23
CA ILE A 38 6.64 -5.45 2.53
C ILE A 38 5.64 -6.31 1.76
N ALA A 39 4.51 -6.66 2.37
CA ALA A 39 3.47 -7.46 1.72
C ALA A 39 2.86 -6.72 0.52
N THR A 40 2.68 -5.40 0.61
CA THR A 40 2.16 -4.59 -0.49
C THR A 40 3.16 -4.51 -1.64
N ALA A 41 4.45 -4.27 -1.34
CA ALA A 41 5.50 -4.26 -2.35
C ALA A 41 5.63 -5.63 -3.04
N ALA A 42 5.55 -6.73 -2.28
CA ALA A 42 5.51 -8.08 -2.83
C ALA A 42 4.30 -8.28 -3.76
N ALA A 43 3.12 -7.81 -3.36
CA ALA A 43 1.91 -7.90 -4.18
C ALA A 43 2.05 -7.13 -5.51
N VAL A 44 2.61 -5.91 -5.49
CA VAL A 44 2.92 -5.15 -6.71
C VAL A 44 3.84 -5.96 -7.62
N GLN A 45 4.92 -6.52 -7.07
CA GLN A 45 5.87 -7.31 -7.84
C GLN A 45 5.23 -8.55 -8.44
N THR A 46 4.38 -9.27 -7.69
CA THR A 46 3.65 -10.44 -8.19
C THR A 46 2.77 -10.07 -9.39
N ILE A 47 1.99 -8.99 -9.30
CA ILE A 47 1.15 -8.53 -10.42
C ILE A 47 2.02 -8.14 -11.62
N GLN A 48 3.10 -7.38 -11.39
CA GLN A 48 4.02 -6.94 -12.44
C GLN A 48 4.67 -8.12 -13.16
N THR A 49 5.06 -9.18 -12.44
CA THR A 49 5.59 -10.42 -13.01
C THR A 49 4.56 -11.09 -13.91
N HIS A 50 3.31 -11.24 -13.49
CA HIS A 50 2.26 -11.83 -14.32
C HIS A 50 1.98 -10.99 -15.57
N VAL A 51 1.87 -9.66 -15.44
CA VAL A 51 1.71 -8.77 -16.60
C VAL A 51 2.84 -8.98 -17.61
N SER A 52 4.09 -9.09 -17.15
CA SER A 52 5.24 -9.34 -18.00
C SER A 52 5.20 -10.72 -18.68
N MET A 53 4.82 -11.76 -17.93
CA MET A 53 4.66 -13.12 -18.46
C MET A 53 3.59 -13.16 -19.57
N GLU A 54 2.41 -12.57 -19.32
CA GLU A 54 1.32 -12.54 -20.29
C GLU A 54 1.67 -11.74 -21.54
N SER A 55 2.41 -10.63 -21.37
CA SER A 55 2.93 -9.83 -22.50
C SER A 55 3.90 -10.63 -23.37
N THR A 56 4.64 -11.57 -22.79
CA THR A 56 5.66 -12.38 -23.49
C THR A 56 5.06 -13.63 -24.13
N LEU A 57 4.16 -14.31 -23.41
CA LEU A 57 3.59 -15.60 -23.81
C LEU A 57 2.34 -15.44 -24.69
N GLY A 58 1.70 -14.27 -24.67
CA GLY A 58 0.47 -14.00 -25.44
C GLY A 58 -0.76 -14.75 -24.93
N GLY A 59 -0.78 -15.13 -23.64
CA GLY A 59 -1.91 -15.82 -23.01
C GLY A 59 -3.14 -14.92 -22.80
N ALA A 60 -2.92 -13.61 -22.70
CA ALA A 60 -3.96 -12.58 -22.59
C ALA A 60 -4.16 -11.81 -23.90
N GLN A 61 -5.32 -11.15 -24.03
CA GLN A 61 -5.53 -10.20 -25.12
C GLN A 61 -4.64 -8.97 -24.92
N LEU A 62 -3.59 -8.87 -25.73
CA LEU A 62 -2.67 -7.74 -25.72
C LEU A 62 -3.25 -6.54 -26.49
N ASN A 63 -2.93 -5.34 -26.02
CA ASN A 63 -3.20 -4.09 -26.73
C ASN A 63 -2.14 -3.82 -27.82
N SER A 64 -2.27 -2.69 -28.51
CA SER A 64 -1.31 -2.24 -29.52
C SER A 64 0.10 -1.99 -28.96
N ASP A 65 0.22 -1.78 -27.65
CA ASP A 65 1.47 -1.49 -26.95
C ASP A 65 2.15 -2.78 -26.43
N GLY A 66 1.57 -3.95 -26.67
CA GLY A 66 2.14 -5.25 -26.31
C GLY A 66 1.88 -5.68 -24.87
N PHE A 67 0.96 -5.03 -24.16
CA PHE A 67 0.59 -5.37 -22.78
C PHE A 67 -0.88 -5.83 -22.68
N PRO A 68 -1.24 -6.62 -21.66
CA PRO A 68 -2.62 -7.00 -21.43
C PRO A 68 -3.56 -5.78 -21.30
N SER A 69 -4.74 -5.87 -21.92
CA SER A 69 -5.75 -4.80 -21.82
C SER A 69 -6.35 -4.65 -20.41
N SER A 70 -6.27 -5.70 -19.59
CA SER A 70 -6.70 -5.74 -18.20
C SER A 70 -5.94 -6.84 -17.45
N ILE A 71 -5.98 -6.80 -16.11
CA ILE A 71 -5.41 -7.86 -15.25
C ILE A 71 -6.54 -8.83 -14.88
N ASP A 72 -6.37 -10.11 -15.23
CA ASP A 72 -7.34 -11.15 -14.90
C ASP A 72 -7.05 -11.75 -13.50
N PRO A 73 -8.01 -11.74 -12.57
CA PRO A 73 -7.86 -12.40 -11.27
C PRO A 73 -7.45 -13.88 -11.35
N ARG A 74 -7.81 -14.57 -12.45
CA ARG A 74 -7.54 -16.01 -12.64
C ARG A 74 -6.06 -16.32 -12.88
N TRP A 75 -5.22 -15.32 -13.14
CA TRP A 75 -3.77 -15.51 -13.23
C TRP A 75 -3.14 -15.92 -11.89
N PHE A 76 -3.86 -15.74 -10.78
CA PHE A 76 -3.35 -15.93 -9.43
C PHE A 76 -4.05 -17.13 -8.75
N GLU A 77 -3.47 -18.32 -8.86
CA GLU A 77 -4.06 -19.58 -8.34
C GLU A 77 -4.32 -19.57 -6.82
N GLY A 78 -3.52 -18.81 -6.06
CA GLY A 78 -3.66 -18.65 -4.61
C GLY A 78 -4.58 -17.51 -4.17
N GLY A 79 -5.29 -16.87 -5.11
CA GLY A 79 -6.06 -15.66 -4.89
C GLY A 79 -5.31 -14.39 -5.29
N THR A 80 -6.07 -13.30 -5.46
CA THR A 80 -5.52 -12.04 -5.95
C THR A 80 -4.57 -11.40 -4.93
N PRO A 81 -3.38 -10.91 -5.35
CA PRO A 81 -2.49 -10.17 -4.48
C PRO A 81 -3.19 -8.94 -3.88
N LEU A 82 -3.05 -8.72 -2.57
CA LEU A 82 -3.75 -7.66 -1.85
C LEU A 82 -2.78 -6.56 -1.40
N ASN A 83 -3.23 -5.31 -1.51
CA ASN A 83 -2.56 -4.18 -0.89
C ASN A 83 -2.92 -4.14 0.59
N ARG A 84 -1.98 -4.47 1.47
CA ARG A 84 -2.19 -4.52 2.93
C ARG A 84 -2.27 -3.12 3.57
N LEU A 85 -1.99 -2.07 2.81
CA LEU A 85 -2.18 -0.68 3.22
C LEU A 85 -3.56 -0.15 2.86
N ALA A 86 -4.32 -0.84 1.98
CA ALA A 86 -5.64 -0.40 1.58
C ALA A 86 -6.70 -0.75 2.66
N PRO A 87 -7.79 0.03 2.76
CA PRO A 87 -8.91 -0.33 3.61
C PRO A 87 -9.60 -1.60 3.11
N GLU A 88 -10.22 -2.34 4.02
CA GLU A 88 -11.00 -3.53 3.66
C GLU A 88 -12.13 -3.17 2.69
N GLY A 89 -12.34 -4.01 1.67
CA GLY A 89 -13.38 -3.81 0.66
C GLY A 89 -13.06 -2.81 -0.44
N ALA A 90 -11.86 -2.20 -0.46
CA ALA A 90 -11.44 -1.39 -1.60
C ALA A 90 -11.45 -2.23 -2.91
N PRO A 91 -11.83 -1.65 -4.06
CA PRO A 91 -11.74 -2.35 -5.34
C PRO A 91 -10.30 -2.81 -5.59
N TRP A 92 -10.11 -3.93 -6.30
CA TRP A 92 -8.78 -4.53 -6.42
C TRP A 92 -7.85 -3.74 -7.35
N VAL A 93 -8.19 -3.63 -8.63
CA VAL A 93 -7.38 -2.91 -9.62
C VAL A 93 -8.26 -1.91 -10.37
N GLU A 94 -7.76 -0.69 -10.53
CA GLU A 94 -8.31 0.35 -11.40
C GLU A 94 -7.42 0.48 -12.65
N LEU A 95 -8.04 0.55 -13.83
CA LEU A 95 -7.33 0.81 -15.07
C LEU A 95 -7.08 2.32 -15.20
N ALA A 96 -5.91 2.68 -15.73
CA ALA A 96 -5.58 4.06 -16.04
C ALA A 96 -6.66 4.68 -16.93
N ALA A 97 -7.16 5.85 -16.53
CA ALA A 97 -8.13 6.58 -17.32
C ALA A 97 -7.51 7.04 -18.65
N ARG A 98 -8.36 7.39 -19.62
CA ARG A 98 -7.90 7.81 -20.97
C ARG A 98 -6.92 8.99 -20.94
N ASP A 99 -7.04 9.86 -19.95
CA ASP A 99 -6.19 11.03 -19.72
C ASP A 99 -5.00 10.74 -18.79
N GLU A 100 -4.76 9.47 -18.44
CA GLU A 100 -3.64 8.98 -17.65
C GLU A 100 -2.72 8.02 -18.42
N VAL A 101 -3.01 7.71 -19.70
CA VAL A 101 -2.27 6.72 -20.49
C VAL A 101 -0.77 6.99 -20.62
N ASP A 102 -0.37 8.27 -20.62
CA ASP A 102 1.04 8.67 -20.70
C ASP A 102 1.74 8.71 -19.34
N ARG A 103 1.02 8.47 -18.24
CA ARG A 103 1.56 8.56 -16.88
C ARG A 103 2.18 7.23 -16.44
N VAL A 104 3.20 7.33 -15.60
CA VAL A 104 3.81 6.18 -14.89
C VAL A 104 3.34 6.05 -13.44
N HIS A 105 2.55 7.02 -12.98
CA HIS A 105 1.91 7.08 -11.67
C HIS A 105 0.46 7.56 -11.83
N PRO A 106 -0.48 7.08 -11.00
CA PRO A 106 -1.85 7.60 -10.98
C PRO A 106 -1.85 9.09 -10.63
N LYS A 107 -2.85 9.85 -11.10
CA LYS A 107 -3.05 11.24 -10.65
C LYS A 107 -3.23 11.35 -9.15
N GLN A 108 -3.90 10.37 -8.56
CA GLN A 108 -4.11 10.28 -7.12
C GLN A 108 -3.32 9.08 -6.57
N MET A 109 -2.27 9.32 -5.80
CA MET A 109 -1.45 8.25 -5.21
C MET A 109 -2.13 7.56 -4.02
N SER A 110 -3.17 8.20 -3.45
CA SER A 110 -3.83 7.72 -2.24
C SER A 110 -5.25 7.18 -2.44
N PHE A 111 -5.74 6.46 -1.42
CA PHE A 111 -7.12 6.00 -1.28
C PHE A 111 -8.04 7.07 -0.67
N SER A 112 -8.03 8.30 -1.14
CA SER A 112 -8.91 9.31 -0.53
C SER A 112 -10.40 8.96 -0.75
N GLY A 113 -11.19 9.06 0.32
CA GLY A 113 -12.64 8.84 0.30
C GLY A 113 -13.10 7.41 -0.02
N GLY A 114 -12.24 6.40 0.06
CA GLY A 114 -12.62 4.98 -0.10
C GLY A 114 -13.07 4.57 -1.51
N ARG A 115 -12.88 5.43 -2.52
CA ARG A 115 -13.35 5.18 -3.89
C ARG A 115 -12.31 4.56 -4.82
N HIS A 116 -11.03 4.68 -4.48
CA HIS A 116 -9.94 4.25 -5.35
C HIS A 116 -9.56 2.81 -5.09
N ALA A 117 -9.20 2.10 -6.17
CA ALA A 117 -8.76 0.72 -6.07
C ALA A 117 -7.39 0.57 -5.41
N MET A 118 -7.14 -0.57 -4.77
CA MET A 118 -5.89 -1.00 -4.12
C MET A 118 -4.66 -0.77 -5.02
N PHE A 119 -4.81 -1.09 -6.31
CA PHE A 119 -3.80 -0.92 -7.33
C PHE A 119 -4.33 -0.12 -8.51
N TRP A 120 -3.41 0.54 -9.20
CA TRP A 120 -3.63 1.20 -10.48
C TRP A 120 -2.76 0.52 -11.53
N TYR A 121 -3.36 0.20 -12.68
CA TYR A 121 -2.68 -0.43 -13.80
C TYR A 121 -2.80 0.42 -15.06
N ASN A 122 -1.67 0.77 -15.67
CA ASN A 122 -1.63 1.42 -16.97
C ASN A 122 -1.31 0.39 -18.06
N PRO A 123 -2.30 -0.02 -18.89
CA PRO A 123 -2.08 -0.98 -19.96
C PRO A 123 -1.20 -0.41 -21.09
N THR A 124 -1.15 0.90 -21.31
CA THR A 124 -0.28 1.50 -22.35
C THR A 124 1.20 1.42 -21.99
N LYS A 125 1.53 1.37 -20.69
CA LYS A 125 2.92 1.32 -20.21
C LYS A 125 3.29 -0.03 -19.56
N GLY A 126 2.31 -0.90 -19.36
CA GLY A 126 2.50 -2.14 -18.60
C GLY A 126 2.87 -1.91 -17.12
N VAL A 127 2.53 -0.74 -16.56
CA VAL A 127 2.97 -0.33 -15.22
C VAL A 127 1.86 -0.60 -14.20
N VAL A 128 2.22 -1.27 -13.11
CA VAL A 128 1.36 -1.46 -11.94
C VAL A 128 1.88 -0.62 -10.77
N ARG A 129 0.97 0.04 -10.06
CA ARG A 129 1.28 0.79 -8.83
C ARG A 129 0.28 0.48 -7.72
N ALA A 130 0.78 0.24 -6.51
CA ALA A 130 -0.01 0.29 -5.29
C ALA A 130 -0.31 1.74 -4.92
N ARG A 131 -1.56 2.02 -4.58
CA ARG A 131 -1.92 3.27 -3.89
C ARG A 131 -1.65 3.14 -2.39
N VAL A 132 -1.60 4.26 -1.68
CA VAL A 132 -1.28 4.31 -0.24
C VAL A 132 -2.32 5.07 0.58
N PRO A 133 -2.39 4.89 1.91
CA PRO A 133 -3.23 5.72 2.77
C PRO A 133 -2.87 7.19 2.65
N GLU A 134 -3.87 8.04 2.79
CA GLU A 134 -3.64 9.47 2.96
C GLU A 134 -2.78 9.72 4.22
N GLN A 135 -1.79 10.59 4.09
CA GLN A 135 -0.86 10.94 5.17
C GLN A 135 -1.04 12.41 5.55
N ALA A 136 -0.63 12.76 6.76
CA ALA A 136 -0.68 14.14 7.24
C ALA A 136 0.22 15.12 6.45
N SER A 137 1.20 14.60 5.70
CA SER A 137 2.07 15.40 4.85
C SER A 137 2.33 14.73 3.50
N ASP A 138 2.44 15.56 2.46
CA ASP A 138 2.75 15.11 1.10
C ASP A 138 4.09 14.37 1.02
N LEU A 139 5.09 14.84 1.78
CA LEU A 139 6.40 14.19 1.85
C LEU A 139 6.27 12.74 2.34
N ARG A 140 5.55 12.53 3.44
CA ARG A 140 5.37 11.20 4.01
C ARG A 140 4.51 10.30 3.12
N MET A 141 3.53 10.88 2.42
CA MET A 141 2.76 10.17 1.39
C MET A 141 3.67 9.71 0.26
N LYS A 142 4.52 10.60 -0.28
CA LYS A 142 5.47 10.26 -1.34
C LYS A 142 6.45 9.18 -0.90
N GLU A 143 7.02 9.28 0.30
CA GLU A 143 7.92 8.26 0.85
C GLU A 143 7.24 6.89 0.97
N THR A 144 6.02 6.86 1.51
CA THR A 144 5.22 5.64 1.66
C THR A 144 4.89 5.03 0.29
N TYR A 145 4.50 5.88 -0.66
CA TYR A 145 4.19 5.47 -2.02
C TYR A 145 5.41 4.92 -2.76
N SER A 146 6.55 5.60 -2.67
CA SER A 146 7.80 5.16 -3.27
C SER A 146 8.27 3.82 -2.69
N ALA A 147 8.18 3.66 -1.36
CA ALA A 147 8.51 2.41 -0.70
C ALA A 147 7.59 1.25 -1.13
N ALA A 148 6.27 1.47 -1.20
CA ALA A 148 5.31 0.46 -1.61
C ALA A 148 5.48 0.01 -3.06
N ASN A 149 6.03 0.87 -3.92
CA ASN A 149 6.17 0.66 -5.35
C ASN A 149 7.61 0.38 -5.80
N GLY A 150 8.57 0.32 -4.87
CA GLY A 150 9.99 0.15 -5.19
C GLY A 150 10.57 1.26 -6.06
N ILE A 151 10.05 2.49 -5.94
CA ILE A 151 10.51 3.65 -6.69
C ILE A 151 11.62 4.33 -5.88
N THR A 152 12.79 4.54 -6.50
CA THR A 152 13.84 5.36 -5.91
C THR A 152 13.38 6.82 -5.89
N THR A 153 13.49 7.51 -4.76
CA THR A 153 12.98 8.88 -4.54
C THR A 153 13.67 9.99 -5.38
N ASP A 154 14.49 9.61 -6.37
CA ASP A 154 15.37 10.50 -7.13
C ASP A 154 14.88 10.80 -8.57
N ALA A 155 13.62 10.53 -8.90
CA ALA A 155 13.09 10.80 -10.23
C ALA A 155 11.69 11.44 -10.19
N ASP A 156 11.66 12.76 -10.01
CA ASP A 156 10.64 13.65 -10.58
C ASP A 156 11.34 14.53 -11.64
#